data_AF-A0A178F8R9-F1
#
_entry.id   AF-A0A178F8R9-F1
#
_cell.length_a   1.000
_cell.length_b   1.000
_cell.length_c   1.000
_cell.angle_alpha   90.00
_cell.angle_beta   90.00
_cell.angle_gamma   90.00
#
_symmetry.space_group_name_H-M   'P 1'
#
loop_
_entity.id
_entity.type
_entity.pdbx_description
1 polymer ?
#
loop_
_entity_poly.entity_id
_entity_poly.type
_entity_poly.pdbx_seq_one_letter_code
_entity_poly.pdbx_strand_id
1 'polypeptide(L)'
;MSDTKIQDLLNKPRSELTEYEVSVLEEHELTTGPLSILQTATRAHSQVLISCRNNRKLLARVKAFDRHCNMVLENVKEMWTEKPKGGKGKGVNKDRFISKMFLRGDSVILISPPQSGNQDATNRSGVAGDGPGPQSDALLPY
;
A
#
# COMPACT_ATOMS: atom_id res chain seq x y z
N MET A 1 26.90 -23.38 -3.76
CA MET A 1 27.69 -23.57 -2.52
C MET A 1 27.20 -22.69 -1.36
N SER A 2 26.61 -21.52 -1.60
CA SER A 2 25.98 -20.69 -0.56
C SER A 2 24.70 -21.32 0.02
N ASP A 3 23.83 -21.88 -0.83
CA ASP A 3 22.52 -22.39 -0.40
C ASP A 3 22.60 -23.59 0.54
N THR A 4 23.57 -24.49 0.32
CA THR A 4 23.81 -25.65 1.20
C THR A 4 24.15 -25.21 2.62
N LYS A 5 24.91 -24.13 2.75
CA LYS A 5 25.33 -23.57 4.05
C LYS A 5 24.15 -22.93 4.78
N ILE A 6 23.22 -22.30 4.06
CA ILE A 6 22.03 -21.68 4.65
C ILE A 6 21.04 -22.75 5.13
N GLN A 7 20.86 -23.84 4.38
CA GLN A 7 20.02 -24.97 4.79
C GLN A 7 20.53 -25.61 6.09
N ASP A 8 21.84 -25.75 6.25
CA ASP A 8 22.43 -26.25 7.50
C ASP A 8 22.20 -25.30 8.68
N LEU A 9 22.19 -23.99 8.45
CA LEU A 9 21.92 -22.98 9.48
C LEU A 9 20.43 -22.93 9.86
N LEU A 10 19.51 -23.16 8.91
CA LEU A 10 18.06 -23.23 9.15
C LEU A 10 17.66 -24.40 10.05
N ASN A 11 18.42 -25.51 9.99
CA ASN A 11 18.16 -26.71 10.80
C ASN A 11 18.73 -26.63 12.23
N LYS A 12 19.52 -25.60 12.54
CA LYS A 12 20.07 -25.38 13.89
C LYS A 12 19.18 -24.44 14.71
N PRO A 13 19.05 -24.65 16.03
CA PRO A 13 18.35 -23.71 16.87
C PRO A 13 19.08 -22.36 16.89
N ARG A 14 18.33 -21.26 16.79
CA ARG A 14 18.89 -19.90 16.75
C ARG A 14 19.79 -19.55 17.94
N SER A 15 19.61 -20.21 19.08
CA SER A 15 20.45 -20.04 20.29
C SER A 15 21.89 -20.54 20.13
N GLU A 16 22.15 -21.40 19.15
CA GLU A 16 23.47 -21.99 18.89
C GLU A 16 24.22 -21.30 17.74
N LEU A 17 23.59 -20.30 17.10
CA LEU A 17 24.16 -19.55 15.98
C LEU A 17 24.98 -18.37 16.50
N THR A 18 26.07 -18.06 15.80
CA THR A 18 26.81 -16.82 16.00
C THR A 18 26.01 -15.62 15.48
N GLU A 19 26.30 -14.40 15.98
CA GLU A 19 25.62 -13.18 15.51
C GLU A 19 25.75 -12.99 14.00
N TYR A 20 26.91 -13.35 13.43
CA TYR A 20 27.12 -13.29 11.98
C TYR A 20 26.20 -14.27 11.24
N GLU A 21 26.11 -15.53 11.68
CA GLU A 21 25.23 -16.52 11.07
C GLU A 21 23.75 -16.13 11.18
N VAL A 22 23.34 -15.53 12.31
CA VAL A 22 21.97 -15.00 12.47
C VAL A 22 21.71 -13.91 11.43
N SER A 23 22.64 -12.97 11.23
CA SER A 23 22.47 -11.89 10.25
C SER A 23 22.33 -12.39 8.81
N VAL A 24 23.12 -13.41 8.43
CA VAL A 24 23.03 -14.07 7.12
C VAL A 24 21.70 -14.78 6.94
N LEU A 25 21.21 -15.46 7.99
CA LEU A 25 19.91 -16.14 7.96
C LEU A 25 18.77 -15.14 7.82
N GLU A 26 18.82 -14.01 8.54
CA GLU A 26 17.83 -12.94 8.45
C GLU A 26 17.82 -12.29 7.05
N GLU A 27 18.98 -11.99 6.46
CA GLU A 27 19.05 -11.45 5.10
C GLU A 27 18.45 -12.43 4.07
N HIS A 28 18.70 -13.72 4.24
CA HIS A 28 18.13 -14.76 3.39
C HIS A 28 16.62 -14.88 3.54
N GLU A 29 16.10 -14.87 4.78
CA GLU A 29 14.66 -14.88 5.06
C GLU A 29 13.95 -13.65 4.47
N LEU A 30 14.58 -12.47 4.54
CA LEU A 30 14.04 -11.24 3.94
C LEU A 30 14.01 -11.31 2.41
N THR A 31 15.03 -11.92 1.80
CA THR A 31 15.19 -11.97 0.33
C THR A 31 14.34 -13.04 -0.34
N THR A 32 14.18 -14.18 0.32
CA THR A 32 13.59 -15.38 -0.30
C THR A 32 12.25 -15.77 0.34
N GLY A 33 11.90 -15.15 1.45
CA GLY A 33 10.66 -15.41 2.20
C GLY A 33 9.49 -14.50 1.81
N PRO A 34 8.42 -14.50 2.61
CA PRO A 34 7.22 -13.69 2.36
C PRO A 34 7.48 -12.18 2.40
N LEU A 35 8.53 -11.73 3.10
CA LEU A 35 8.92 -10.32 3.15
C LEU A 35 9.66 -9.84 1.90
N SER A 36 10.03 -10.74 0.99
CA SER A 36 10.68 -10.39 -0.30
C SER A 36 9.85 -9.42 -1.15
N ILE A 37 8.53 -9.40 -0.94
CA ILE A 37 7.62 -8.44 -1.56
C ILE A 37 7.93 -6.99 -1.15
N LEU A 38 8.28 -6.76 0.12
CA LEU A 38 8.69 -5.45 0.62
C LEU A 38 10.08 -5.07 0.12
N GLN A 39 10.99 -6.04 -0.03
CA GLN A 39 12.31 -5.80 -0.60
C GLN A 39 12.21 -5.40 -2.08
N THR A 40 11.36 -6.09 -2.83
CA THR A 40 11.06 -5.75 -4.23
C THR A 40 10.42 -4.37 -4.31
N ALA A 41 9.43 -4.06 -3.47
CA ALA A 41 8.79 -2.75 -3.44
C ALA A 41 9.75 -1.61 -3.07
N THR A 42 10.65 -1.85 -2.10
CA THR A 42 11.66 -0.86 -1.69
C THR A 42 12.65 -0.59 -2.81
N ARG A 43 13.15 -1.64 -3.48
CA ARG A 43 14.12 -1.54 -4.59
C ARG A 43 13.52 -0.89 -5.84
N ALA A 44 12.28 -1.26 -6.19
CA ALA A 44 11.57 -0.68 -7.32
C ALA A 44 10.95 0.70 -7.00
N HIS A 45 11.10 1.17 -5.75
CA HIS A 45 10.40 2.33 -5.22
C HIS A 45 8.89 2.30 -5.54
N SER A 46 8.27 1.13 -5.54
CA SER A 46 6.87 0.97 -5.95
C SER A 46 5.93 1.31 -4.79
N GLN A 47 4.68 1.61 -5.14
CA GLN A 47 3.68 2.02 -4.17
C GLN A 47 2.99 0.79 -3.59
N VAL A 48 2.84 0.73 -2.27
CA VAL A 48 2.18 -0.37 -1.56
C VAL A 48 0.94 0.14 -0.84
N LEU A 49 -0.06 -0.72 -0.74
CA LEU A 49 -1.24 -0.49 0.09
C LEU A 49 -1.10 -1.28 1.39
N ILE A 50 -1.14 -0.59 2.53
CA ILE A 50 -0.99 -1.17 3.86
C ILE A 50 -2.31 -0.99 4.61
N SER A 51 -2.91 -2.08 5.07
CA SER A 51 -4.10 -2.03 5.94
C SER A 51 -3.68 -2.13 7.40
N CYS A 52 -4.09 -1.16 8.21
CA CYS A 52 -3.76 -1.07 9.63
C CYS A 52 -4.92 -1.53 10.53
N ARG A 53 -4.60 -1.93 11.77
CA ARG A 53 -5.57 -2.42 12.78
C ARG A 53 -6.66 -1.42 13.18
N ASN A 54 -6.40 -0.12 13.03
CA ASN A 54 -7.35 0.96 13.34
C ASN A 54 -8.31 1.28 12.18
N ASN A 55 -8.52 0.33 11.26
CA ASN A 55 -9.32 0.49 10.04
C ASN A 55 -8.87 1.65 9.14
N ARG A 56 -7.57 1.99 9.19
CA ARG A 56 -6.95 2.95 8.29
C ARG A 56 -6.16 2.23 7.21
N LYS A 57 -6.14 2.82 6.03
CA LYS A 57 -5.34 2.34 4.90
C LYS A 57 -4.26 3.35 4.57
N LEU A 58 -3.03 2.90 4.37
CA LEU A 58 -1.91 3.73 3.96
C LEU A 58 -1.53 3.34 2.54
N LEU A 59 -1.46 4.32 1.66
CA LEU A 59 -0.89 4.17 0.33
C LEU A 59 0.44 4.92 0.34
N ALA A 60 1.55 4.19 0.24
CA ALA A 60 2.87 4.73 0.55
C ALA A 60 3.97 4.06 -0.28
N ARG A 61 5.18 4.63 -0.26
CA ARG A 61 6.40 3.98 -0.75
C ARG A 61 7.28 3.61 0.44
N VAL A 62 7.77 2.38 0.46
CA VAL A 62 8.66 1.88 1.52
C VAL A 62 10.09 2.32 1.22
N LYS A 63 10.74 2.95 2.20
CA LYS A 63 12.17 3.29 2.15
C LYS A 63 13.05 2.29 2.88
N ALA A 64 12.55 1.76 3.99
CA ALA A 64 13.21 0.71 4.75
C ALA A 64 12.14 -0.10 5.50
N PHE A 65 12.47 -1.35 5.79
CA PHE A 65 11.64 -2.24 6.61
C PHE A 65 12.54 -3.18 7.42
N ASP A 66 11.98 -3.83 8.42
CA ASP A 66 12.68 -4.86 9.21
C ASP A 66 11.84 -6.14 9.35
N ARG A 67 12.38 -7.12 10.08
CA ARG A 67 11.74 -8.42 10.35
C ARG A 67 10.43 -8.32 11.15
N HIS A 68 10.21 -7.23 11.87
CA HIS A 68 8.99 -6.99 12.64
C HIS A 68 7.93 -6.28 11.79
N CYS A 69 8.20 -6.03 10.51
CA CYS A 69 7.40 -5.20 9.62
C CYS A 69 7.29 -3.75 10.10
N ASN A 70 8.24 -3.24 10.91
CA ASN A 70 8.37 -1.80 11.07
C ASN A 70 8.83 -1.22 9.74
N MET A 71 8.33 -0.04 9.38
CA MET A 71 8.61 0.57 8.09
C MET A 71 8.88 2.05 8.19
N VAL A 72 9.85 2.51 7.40
CA VAL A 72 10.03 3.92 7.07
C VAL A 72 9.32 4.15 5.74
N LEU A 73 8.30 5.01 5.75
CA LEU A 73 7.44 5.30 4.62
C LEU A 73 7.62 6.74 4.15
N GLU A 74 7.47 6.95 2.85
CA GLU A 74 7.43 8.27 2.23
C GLU A 74 6.21 8.43 1.33
N ASN A 75 5.82 9.69 1.12
CA ASN A 75 4.67 10.07 0.30
C ASN A 75 3.40 9.33 0.72
N VAL A 76 3.12 9.32 2.02
CA VAL A 76 2.05 8.53 2.63
C VAL A 76 0.72 9.24 2.45
N LYS A 77 -0.22 8.56 1.82
CA LYS A 77 -1.63 8.93 1.80
C LYS A 77 -2.39 8.01 2.77
N GLU A 78 -2.80 8.55 3.89
CA GLU A 78 -3.63 7.83 4.87
C GLU A 78 -5.10 8.07 4.58
N MET A 79 -5.89 7.01 4.56
CA MET A 79 -7.30 7.02 4.18
C MET A 79 -8.14 6.31 5.24
N TRP A 80 -9.26 6.90 5.63
CA TRP A 80 -10.22 6.32 6.55
C TRP A 80 -11.65 6.80 6.24
N THR A 81 -12.64 6.08 6.75
CA THR A 81 -14.05 6.47 6.63
C THR A 81 -14.56 6.93 7.99
N GLU A 82 -15.04 8.16 8.07
CA GLU A 82 -15.74 8.67 9.26
C GLU A 82 -17.24 8.42 9.16
N LYS A 83 -17.81 7.89 10.24
CA LYS A 83 -19.26 7.78 10.38
C LYS A 83 -19.80 9.09 10.94
N PRO A 84 -20.84 9.69 10.34
CA PRO A 84 -21.43 10.91 10.88
C PRO A 84 -21.98 10.70 12.29
N LYS A 85 -21.73 11.67 13.18
CA LYS A 85 -22.30 11.70 14.54
C LYS A 85 -23.81 11.90 14.41
N GLY A 86 -24.58 10.81 14.57
CA GLY A 86 -26.04 10.83 14.39
C GLY A 86 -26.61 9.60 13.68
N GLY A 87 -25.78 8.66 13.22
CA GLY A 87 -26.19 7.32 12.76
C GLY A 87 -26.94 7.29 11.41
N LYS A 88 -27.45 8.43 10.93
CA LYS A 88 -28.12 8.57 9.64
C LYS A 88 -27.20 9.31 8.66
N GLY A 89 -26.47 8.56 7.84
CA GLY A 89 -25.66 9.12 6.75
C GLY A 89 -24.65 8.13 6.17
N LYS A 90 -24.32 8.28 4.88
CA LYS A 90 -23.23 7.52 4.25
C LYS A 90 -21.90 7.94 4.88
N GLY A 91 -21.00 6.98 5.10
CA GLY A 91 -19.66 7.26 5.63
C GLY A 91 -18.91 8.22 4.70
N VAL A 92 -18.21 9.19 5.29
CA VAL A 92 -17.41 10.16 4.53
C VAL A 92 -15.98 9.66 4.48
N ASN A 93 -15.46 9.47 3.27
CA ASN A 93 -14.05 9.13 3.09
C ASN A 93 -13.20 10.37 3.30
N LYS A 94 -12.24 10.26 4.21
CA LYS A 94 -11.23 11.28 4.46
C LYS A 94 -9.87 10.73 4.13
N ASP A 95 -8.99 11.63 3.70
CA ASP A 95 -7.59 11.37 3.54
C ASP A 95 -6.73 12.47 4.14
N ARG A 96 -5.47 12.15 4.41
CA ARG A 96 -4.42 13.12 4.71
C ARG A 96 -3.10 12.68 4.10
N PHE A 97 -2.27 13.66 3.77
CA PHE A 97 -0.94 13.43 3.24
C PHE A 97 0.13 13.64 4.33
N ILE A 98 1.11 12.74 4.37
CA ILE A 98 2.23 12.77 5.30
C ILE A 98 3.51 12.46 4.50
N SER A 99 4.43 13.42 4.47
CA SER A 99 5.63 13.33 3.63
C SER A 99 6.55 12.18 4.03
N LYS A 100 6.76 11.99 5.35
CA LYS A 100 7.59 10.92 5.94
C LYS A 100 6.90 10.37 7.18
N MET A 101 6.89 9.05 7.35
CA MET A 101 6.25 8.39 8.50
C MET A 101 7.06 7.16 8.91
N PHE A 102 7.21 6.96 10.22
CA PHE A 102 7.61 5.67 10.78
C PHE A 102 6.36 4.90 11.20
N LEU A 103 6.18 3.68 10.68
CA LEU A 103 5.08 2.78 11.00
C LEU A 103 5.60 1.60 11.80
N ARG A 104 4.98 1.33 12.94
CA ARG A 104 5.28 0.14 13.75
C ARG A 104 4.53 -1.09 13.21
N GLY A 105 5.24 -2.21 13.10
CA GLY A 105 4.72 -3.43 12.47
C GLY A 105 3.55 -4.09 13.20
N ASP A 106 3.43 -3.90 14.52
CA ASP A 106 2.28 -4.38 15.31
C ASP A 106 0.93 -3.83 14.81
N SER A 107 0.93 -2.70 14.10
CA SER A 107 -0.28 -2.08 13.54
C SER A 107 -0.67 -2.64 12.18
N VAL A 108 0.22 -3.34 11.49
CA VAL A 108 0.02 -3.84 10.12
C VAL A 108 -0.78 -5.15 10.15
N ILE A 109 -1.79 -5.24 9.28
CA ILE A 109 -2.57 -6.48 9.07
C ILE A 109 -2.22 -7.10 7.72
N LEU A 110 -2.23 -6.28 6.67
CA LEU A 110 -2.06 -6.73 5.30
C LEU A 110 -1.23 -5.71 4.53
N ILE A 111 -0.33 -6.21 3.69
CA ILE A 111 0.42 -5.43 2.72
C ILE A 111 0.07 -5.99 1.34
N SER A 112 -0.42 -5.14 0.45
CA SER A 112 -0.68 -5.48 -0.94
C SER A 112 0.36 -4.80 -1.83
N PRO A 113 1.00 -5.53 -2.76
CA PRO A 113 1.80 -4.93 -3.81
C PRO A 113 0.94 -3.98 -4.66
N PRO A 114 1.58 -3.08 -5.43
CA PRO A 114 0.86 -2.18 -6.33
C PRO A 114 -0.04 -2.99 -7.24
N GLN A 115 -1.33 -2.70 -7.25
CA GLN A 115 -2.19 -3.18 -8.33
C GLN A 115 -1.79 -2.44 -9.58
N SER A 116 -1.33 -3.16 -10.61
CA SER A 116 -1.22 -2.64 -11.96
C SER A 116 -2.64 -2.32 -12.46
N GLY A 117 -3.14 -1.13 -12.13
CA GLY A 117 -4.53 -0.76 -12.40
C GLY A 117 -4.70 0.75 -12.53
N ASN A 118 -4.75 1.21 -13.79
CA ASN A 118 -5.26 2.49 -14.30
C ASN A 118 -5.00 3.76 -13.50
N GLN A 119 -4.01 4.53 -13.96
CA GLN A 119 -3.85 5.95 -13.59
C GLN A 119 -4.91 6.88 -14.25
N ASP A 120 -5.89 6.35 -15.00
CA ASP A 120 -6.78 7.16 -15.87
C ASP A 120 -8.21 7.43 -15.36
N ALA A 121 -8.57 7.02 -14.13
CA ALA A 121 -9.95 7.23 -13.64
C ALA A 121 -10.19 8.58 -12.94
N THR A 122 -9.16 9.38 -12.67
CA THR A 122 -9.29 10.67 -11.97
C THR A 122 -9.34 11.90 -12.88
N ASN A 123 -9.41 11.74 -14.21
CA ASN A 123 -9.44 12.88 -15.14
C ASN A 123 -10.67 12.95 -16.08
N ARG A 124 -11.80 12.29 -15.73
CA ARG A 124 -13.08 12.43 -16.46
C ARG A 124 -14.24 12.88 -15.57
N SER A 125 -14.06 13.95 -14.82
CA SER A 125 -15.16 14.68 -14.22
C SER A 125 -14.91 16.17 -14.35
N GLY A 126 -15.07 16.67 -15.58
CA GLY A 126 -14.98 18.09 -15.87
C GLY A 126 -14.89 18.34 -17.37
N VAL A 127 -16.04 18.31 -18.05
CA VAL A 127 -16.56 19.31 -19.01
C VAL A 127 -17.93 18.77 -19.46
N ALA A 128 -18.99 19.09 -18.71
CA ALA A 128 -20.33 19.15 -19.28
C ALA A 128 -20.55 20.62 -19.63
N GLY A 129 -20.16 21.00 -20.84
CA GLY A 129 -20.41 22.33 -21.40
C GLY A 129 -21.68 22.27 -22.23
N ASP A 130 -22.65 23.10 -21.83
CA ASP A 130 -23.92 23.37 -22.50
C ASP A 130 -23.77 23.58 -24.01
N GLY A 131 -24.50 22.79 -24.79
CA GLY A 131 -24.86 23.12 -26.17
C GLY A 131 -26.34 23.49 -26.21
N PRO A 132 -26.76 24.60 -26.84
CA PRO A 132 -28.16 24.92 -26.97
C PRO A 132 -28.84 23.91 -27.90
N GLY A 133 -29.85 23.21 -27.39
CA GLY A 133 -30.68 22.30 -28.17
C GLY A 133 -31.47 23.06 -29.25
N PRO A 134 -31.71 22.45 -30.43
CA PRO A 134 -32.46 23.09 -31.49
C PRO A 134 -33.93 23.23 -31.08
N GLN A 135 -34.47 24.44 -31.27
CA GLN A 135 -35.88 24.75 -31.06
C GLN A 135 -36.76 23.94 -32.01
N SER A 136 -37.80 23.34 -31.43
CA SER A 136 -38.93 22.76 -32.12
C SER A 136 -39.76 23.88 -32.76
N ASP A 137 -39.78 23.95 -34.08
CA ASP A 137 -40.87 24.61 -34.81
C ASP A 137 -41.69 23.55 -35.53
N ALA A 138 -42.92 23.40 -35.05
CA ALA A 138 -43.98 22.69 -35.71
C ALA A 138 -44.49 23.53 -36.90
N LEU A 139 -45.03 22.83 -37.91
CA LEU A 139 -46.22 23.15 -38.71
C LEU A 139 -46.02 22.76 -40.20
N LEU A 140 -46.56 21.59 -40.56
CA LEU A 140 -47.20 21.35 -41.88
C LEU A 140 -48.52 22.18 -41.94
N PRO A 141 -49.19 22.46 -43.07
CA PRO A 141 -49.29 21.74 -44.38
C PRO A 141 -49.16 22.69 -45.61
N TYR A 142 -49.25 22.33 -46.90
CA TYR A 142 -49.92 21.29 -47.69
C TYR A 142 -48.99 20.74 -48.77
#